data_AF-A0A261C3I0-F1
#
_entry.id   AF-A0A261C3I0-F1
#
_cell.length_a   1.000
_cell.length_b   1.000
_cell.length_c   1.000
_cell.angle_alpha   90.00
_cell.angle_beta   90.00
_cell.angle_gamma   90.00
#
_symmetry.space_group_name_H-M   'P 1'
#
loop_
_entity.id
_entity.type
_entity.pdbx_description
1 polymer ?
#
loop_
_entity_poly.entity_id
_entity_poly.type
_entity_poly.pdbx_seq_one_letter_code
_entity_poly.pdbx_strand_id
1 'polypeptide(L)'
;MQSIRHPEPTHIEITINRSRMYVSLMHRFEVCSLWSVIAENEKRLLEFYRDGIIGDISVRVIIDAPQQPENAIKALVNHMKEVFKLPLIVDFRPNGMNDFLRFLPIFPVCKRFLLYGTEPISSEALKYIEDNVVVEERYNCMIPVN
;
A
#
# COMPACT_ATOMS: atom_id res chain seq x y z
N MET A 1 -2.09 36.21 -3.60
CA MET A 1 -1.63 34.80 -3.62
C MET A 1 -2.65 33.98 -2.85
N GLN A 2 -3.56 33.26 -3.53
CA GLN A 2 -4.47 32.34 -2.84
C GLN A 2 -3.67 31.10 -2.47
N SER A 3 -3.60 30.77 -1.18
CA SER A 3 -3.09 29.49 -0.70
C SER A 3 -4.05 28.42 -1.20
N ILE A 4 -3.59 27.61 -2.15
CA ILE A 4 -4.29 26.40 -2.55
C ILE A 4 -4.20 25.48 -1.33
N ARG A 5 -5.31 25.30 -0.63
CA ARG A 5 -5.37 24.35 0.49
C ARG A 5 -5.46 22.97 -0.13
N HIS A 6 -4.40 22.18 0.00
CA HIS A 6 -4.48 20.76 -0.29
C HIS A 6 -5.61 20.14 0.54
N PRO A 7 -6.46 19.30 -0.06
CA PRO A 7 -7.54 18.65 0.65
C PRO A 7 -6.98 17.81 1.81
N GLU A 8 -7.65 17.85 2.96
CA GLU A 8 -7.20 17.16 4.17
C GLU A 8 -7.27 15.65 3.96
N PRO A 9 -6.17 14.90 4.17
CA PRO A 9 -6.16 13.47 3.92
C PRO A 9 -7.14 12.74 4.84
N THR A 10 -7.85 11.75 4.30
CA THR A 10 -8.87 10.98 5.01
C THR A 10 -8.40 9.60 5.42
N HIS A 11 -7.38 9.06 4.75
CA HIS A 11 -6.79 7.76 5.07
C HIS A 11 -5.36 7.65 4.54
N ILE A 12 -4.66 6.64 5.03
CA ILE A 12 -3.39 6.18 4.48
C ILE A 12 -3.69 4.93 3.65
N GLU A 13 -3.31 4.92 2.38
CA GLU A 13 -3.38 3.74 1.53
C GLU A 13 -2.00 3.07 1.45
N ILE A 14 -1.98 1.74 1.60
CA ILE A 14 -0.79 0.91 1.48
C ILE A 14 -1.04 -0.06 0.34
N THR A 15 -0.20 0.00 -0.68
CA THR A 15 -0.24 -0.97 -1.78
C THR A 15 1.04 -1.77 -1.81
N ILE A 16 0.91 -3.09 -1.83
CA ILE A 16 2.05 -4.01 -1.91
C ILE A 16 1.77 -5.02 -3.01
N ASN A 17 2.68 -5.06 -3.99
CA ASN A 17 2.71 -6.08 -5.03
C ASN A 17 4.16 -6.42 -5.39
N ARG A 18 4.38 -7.43 -6.23
CA ARG A 18 5.72 -7.90 -6.64
C ARG A 18 6.61 -6.82 -7.25
N SER A 19 5.99 -5.85 -7.89
CA SER A 19 6.66 -4.83 -8.69
C SER A 19 6.98 -3.60 -7.86
N ARG A 20 6.02 -3.18 -7.03
CA ARG A 20 6.05 -1.91 -6.33
C ARG A 20 5.36 -2.01 -4.98
N MET A 21 5.90 -1.26 -4.04
CA MET A 21 5.26 -1.01 -2.76
C MET A 21 5.16 0.49 -2.57
N TYR A 22 3.99 0.99 -2.17
CA TYR A 22 3.83 2.40 -1.89
C TYR A 22 2.89 2.66 -0.72
N VAL A 23 3.10 3.81 -0.10
CA VAL A 23 2.25 4.38 0.95
C VAL A 23 1.80 5.74 0.45
N SER A 24 0.50 6.02 0.47
CA SER A 24 -0.06 7.30 0.06
C SER A 24 -0.95 7.92 1.13
N LEU A 25 -0.94 9.24 1.17
CA LEU A 25 -2.00 10.01 1.80
C LEU A 25 -3.09 10.24 0.76
N MET A 26 -4.32 9.93 1.12
CA MET A 26 -5.44 9.96 0.20
C MET A 26 -6.53 10.90 0.72
N HIS A 27 -7.11 11.71 -0.17
CA HIS A 27 -8.38 12.39 0.06
C HIS A 27 -9.45 11.77 -0.84
N ARG A 28 -10.31 10.92 -0.27
CA ARG A 28 -11.28 10.12 -1.03
C ARG A 28 -10.60 9.25 -2.11
N PHE A 29 -10.59 9.68 -3.37
CA PHE A 29 -9.98 8.96 -4.49
C PHE A 29 -8.74 9.68 -5.04
N GLU A 30 -8.33 10.79 -4.42
CA GLU A 30 -7.23 11.63 -4.86
C GLU A 30 -5.98 11.38 -4.01
N VAL A 31 -4.82 11.28 -4.65
CA VAL A 31 -3.52 11.09 -3.99
C VAL A 31 -2.98 12.45 -3.57
N CYS A 32 -2.91 12.71 -2.26
CA CYS A 32 -2.32 13.93 -1.72
C CYS A 32 -0.78 13.85 -1.72
N SER A 33 -0.21 12.69 -1.39
CA SER A 33 1.24 12.47 -1.35
C SER A 33 1.55 10.97 -1.46
N LEU A 34 2.73 10.62 -1.98
CA LEU A 34 3.09 9.23 -2.29
C LEU A 34 4.55 8.94 -1.97
N TRP A 35 4.79 7.84 -1.27
CA TRP A 35 6.12 7.28 -1.02
C TRP A 35 6.19 5.89 -1.62
N SER A 36 7.20 5.60 -2.42
CA SER A 36 7.33 4.31 -3.11
C SER A 36 8.68 3.66 -2.84
N VAL A 37 8.66 2.37 -2.51
CA VAL A 37 9.83 1.48 -2.48
C VAL A 37 9.81 0.66 -3.76
N ILE A 38 10.85 0.81 -4.58
CA ILE A 38 10.88 0.26 -5.95
C ILE A 38 12.19 -0.50 -6.18
N ALA A 39 12.09 -1.69 -6.76
CA ALA A 39 13.27 -2.47 -7.16
C ALA A 39 14.07 -1.72 -8.23
N GLU A 40 15.40 -1.79 -8.21
CA GLU A 40 16.27 -1.04 -9.12
C GLU A 40 15.90 -1.20 -10.61
N ASN A 41 15.50 -2.42 -11.01
CA ASN A 41 15.09 -2.73 -12.38
C ASN A 41 13.76 -2.09 -12.81
N GLU A 42 12.96 -1.56 -11.87
CA GLU A 42 11.70 -0.86 -12.14
C GLU A 42 11.83 0.67 -12.14
N LYS A 43 13.01 1.23 -11.84
CA LYS A 43 13.27 2.68 -11.93
C LYS A 43 12.94 3.24 -13.31
N ARG A 44 13.17 2.47 -14.37
CA ARG A 44 12.89 2.85 -15.76
C ARG A 44 11.40 3.04 -16.06
N LEU A 45 10.51 2.38 -15.30
CA LEU A 45 9.07 2.55 -15.46
C LEU A 45 8.55 3.84 -14.80
N LEU A 46 9.28 4.45 -13.86
CA LEU A 46 8.90 5.72 -13.23
C LEU A 46 8.96 6.90 -14.20
N GLU A 47 9.77 6.81 -15.25
CA GLU A 47 9.82 7.81 -16.33
C GLU A 47 8.48 7.88 -17.12
N PHE A 48 7.73 6.77 -17.18
CA PHE A 48 6.46 6.68 -17.90
C PHE A 48 5.23 7.09 -17.07
N TYR A 49 5.33 7.15 -15.74
CA TYR A 49 4.23 7.58 -14.87
C TYR A 49 4.27 9.10 -14.56
N ARG A 50 4.66 9.90 -15.57
CA ARG A 50 4.42 11.35 -15.57
C ARG A 50 2.97 11.74 -15.85
N ASP A 51 2.15 10.82 -16.35
CA ASP A 51 0.80 11.13 -16.82
C ASP A 51 -0.25 10.67 -15.81
N GLY A 52 -0.50 11.55 -14.85
CA GLY A 52 -1.56 11.40 -13.85
C GLY A 52 -1.59 12.54 -12.83
N ILE A 53 -1.09 13.73 -13.18
CA ILE A 53 -1.37 14.94 -12.40
C ILE A 53 -2.76 15.39 -12.83
N ILE A 54 -3.77 14.99 -12.06
CA ILE A 54 -5.01 15.75 -11.99
C ILE A 54 -5.09 16.26 -10.56
N GLY A 55 -4.82 17.56 -10.40
CA GLY A 55 -5.02 18.31 -9.16
C GLY A 55 -3.84 18.25 -8.18
N ASP A 56 -3.10 19.37 -8.10
CA ASP A 56 -2.18 19.72 -7.03
C ASP A 56 -0.93 18.84 -6.79
N ILE A 57 0.10 19.49 -6.23
CA ILE A 57 1.47 18.98 -6.06
C ILE A 57 1.47 17.63 -5.33
N SER A 58 1.73 16.54 -6.04
CA SER A 58 2.06 15.26 -5.42
C SER A 58 3.57 15.19 -5.15
N VAL A 59 3.95 15.15 -3.87
CA VAL A 59 5.33 14.87 -3.47
C VAL A 59 5.54 13.37 -3.60
N ARG A 60 6.45 12.96 -4.49
CA ARG A 60 6.88 11.57 -4.64
C ARG A 60 8.27 11.38 -4.06
N VAL A 61 8.39 10.53 -3.05
CA VAL A 61 9.67 10.09 -2.51
C VAL A 61 9.92 8.65 -2.97
N ILE A 62 11.02 8.45 -3.70
CA ILE A 62 11.43 7.13 -4.18
C ILE A 62 12.56 6.64 -3.26
N ILE A 63 12.35 5.49 -2.65
CA ILE A 63 13.35 4.81 -1.82
C ILE A 63 13.80 3.57 -2.60
N ASP A 64 15.13 3.43 -2.76
CA ASP A 64 15.71 2.24 -3.38
C ASP A 64 15.34 0.99 -2.60
N ALA A 65 14.86 -0.06 -3.29
CA ALA A 65 14.45 -1.29 -2.64
C ALA A 65 15.58 -1.86 -1.78
N PRO A 66 15.42 -1.88 -0.44
CA PRO A 66 16.38 -2.54 0.41
C PRO A 66 16.30 -4.05 0.22
N GLN A 67 17.33 -4.79 0.64
CA GLN A 67 17.30 -6.25 0.68
C GLN A 67 16.08 -6.81 1.46
N GLN A 68 15.54 -6.01 2.38
CA GLN A 68 14.35 -6.30 3.18
C GLN A 68 13.29 -5.19 2.98
N PRO A 69 12.56 -5.20 1.86
CA PRO A 69 11.57 -4.16 1.54
C PRO A 69 10.45 -4.03 2.58
N GLU A 70 10.13 -5.12 3.29
CA GLU A 70 9.18 -5.17 4.40
C GLU A 70 9.57 -4.20 5.53
N ASN A 71 10.87 -4.04 5.81
CA ASN A 71 11.33 -3.15 6.88
C ASN A 71 11.20 -1.68 6.50
N ALA A 72 11.47 -1.34 5.24
CA ALA A 72 11.30 0.03 4.75
C ALA A 72 9.82 0.44 4.71
N ILE A 73 8.95 -0.42 4.19
CA ILE A 73 7.51 -0.15 4.19
C ILE A 73 6.97 -0.08 5.62
N LYS A 74 7.42 -0.97 6.52
CA LYS A 74 7.05 -0.90 7.94
C LYS A 74 7.43 0.44 8.58
N ALA A 75 8.64 0.92 8.35
CA ALA A 75 9.10 2.20 8.88
C ALA A 75 8.27 3.37 8.33
N LEU A 76 7.97 3.36 7.02
CA LEU A 76 7.10 4.34 6.39
C LEU A 76 5.70 4.33 7.02
N VAL A 77 5.05 3.16 7.05
CA VAL A 77 3.69 3.03 7.61
C VAL A 77 3.64 3.49 9.06
N ASN A 78 4.61 3.10 9.89
CA ASN A 78 4.69 3.53 11.29
C ASN A 78 4.78 5.06 11.41
N HIS A 79 5.66 5.68 10.62
CA HIS A 79 5.81 7.14 10.62
C HIS A 79 4.52 7.84 10.18
N MET A 80 3.88 7.36 9.10
CA MET A 80 2.63 7.94 8.61
C MET A 80 1.49 7.82 9.64
N LYS A 81 1.38 6.68 10.31
CA LYS A 81 0.39 6.49 11.38
C LYS A 81 0.63 7.43 12.56
N GLU A 82 1.89 7.62 12.95
CA GLU A 82 2.25 8.51 14.06
C GLU A 82 1.90 9.97 13.77
N VAL A 83 2.24 10.43 12.56
CA VAL A 83 2.04 11.83 12.14
C VAL A 83 0.57 12.14 11.88
N PHE A 84 -0.11 11.32 11.07
CA PHE A 84 -1.44 11.64 10.56
C PHE A 84 -2.57 11.05 11.38
N LYS A 85 -2.33 9.94 12.09
CA LYS A 85 -3.35 9.24 12.90
C LYS A 85 -4.63 8.89 12.11
N LEU A 86 -4.44 8.58 10.83
CA LEU A 86 -5.52 8.23 9.90
C LEU A 86 -5.71 6.72 9.79
N PRO A 87 -6.92 6.26 9.41
CA PRO A 87 -7.17 4.85 9.17
C PRO A 87 -6.34 4.31 8.00
N LEU A 88 -6.02 3.01 8.04
CA LEU A 88 -5.32 2.31 6.96
C LEU A 88 -6.31 1.65 5.99
N ILE A 89 -6.06 1.82 4.70
CA ILE A 89 -6.63 0.98 3.64
C ILE A 89 -5.47 0.23 2.99
N VAL A 90 -5.60 -1.08 2.85
CA VAL A 90 -4.54 -1.94 2.32
C VAL A 90 -5.01 -2.60 1.03
N ASP A 91 -4.23 -2.42 -0.04
CA ASP A 91 -4.33 -3.14 -1.31
C ASP A 91 -3.15 -4.13 -1.43
N PHE A 92 -3.44 -5.39 -1.17
CA PHE A 92 -2.44 -6.45 -1.08
C PHE A 92 -2.57 -7.41 -2.27
N ARG A 93 -1.55 -7.40 -3.14
CA ARG A 93 -1.52 -8.20 -4.38
C ARG A 93 -0.32 -9.14 -4.43
N PRO A 94 -0.39 -10.31 -3.78
CA PRO A 94 0.77 -11.19 -3.56
C PRO A 94 1.22 -11.98 -4.80
N ASN A 95 0.60 -11.81 -5.96
CA ASN A 95 0.96 -12.55 -7.18
C ASN A 95 2.45 -12.50 -7.52
N GLY A 96 3.04 -13.69 -7.70
CA GLY A 96 4.47 -13.83 -7.99
C GLY A 96 5.39 -13.31 -6.87
N MET A 97 4.90 -13.07 -5.66
CA MET A 97 5.70 -12.75 -4.48
C MET A 97 6.00 -14.02 -3.69
N ASN A 98 7.27 -14.40 -3.60
CA ASN A 98 7.70 -15.44 -2.66
C ASN A 98 7.61 -14.89 -1.22
N ASP A 99 7.10 -15.71 -0.31
CA ASP A 99 6.98 -15.41 1.13
C ASP A 99 6.29 -14.06 1.42
N PHE A 100 5.15 -13.82 0.77
CA PHE A 100 4.39 -12.57 0.94
C PHE A 100 3.85 -12.37 2.36
N LEU A 101 3.76 -13.42 3.18
CA LEU A 101 3.24 -13.34 4.55
C LEU A 101 4.09 -12.42 5.43
N ARG A 102 5.37 -12.23 5.11
CA ARG A 102 6.27 -11.31 5.83
C ARG A 102 5.80 -9.84 5.84
N PHE A 103 4.89 -9.46 4.94
CA PHE A 103 4.33 -8.11 4.87
C PHE A 103 3.14 -7.90 5.81
N LEU A 104 2.46 -8.96 6.26
CA LEU A 104 1.25 -8.83 7.09
C LEU A 104 1.47 -8.09 8.43
N PRO A 105 2.61 -8.26 9.14
CA PRO A 105 2.88 -7.51 10.37
C PRO A 105 2.99 -5.98 10.20
N ILE A 106 2.98 -5.47 8.98
CA ILE A 106 3.02 -4.02 8.68
C ILE A 106 1.65 -3.36 8.96
N PHE A 107 0.56 -4.08 8.74
CA PHE A 107 -0.81 -3.58 8.84
C PHE A 107 -1.72 -4.56 9.61
N PRO A 108 -1.38 -4.90 10.88
CA PRO A 108 -2.14 -5.88 11.66
C PRO A 108 -3.58 -5.44 11.94
N VAL A 109 -3.85 -4.13 11.87
CA VAL A 109 -5.18 -3.55 11.96
C VAL A 109 -5.35 -2.55 10.83
N CYS A 110 -6.42 -2.67 10.05
CA CYS A 110 -6.77 -1.74 9.00
C CYS A 110 -8.28 -1.55 8.90
N LYS A 111 -8.68 -0.39 8.38
CA LYS A 111 -10.08 -0.11 8.11
C LYS A 111 -10.61 -1.02 7.01
N ARG A 112 -9.82 -1.19 5.94
CA ARG A 112 -10.14 -2.05 4.80
C ARG A 112 -8.92 -2.84 4.34
N PHE A 113 -9.14 -4.10 4.02
CA PHE A 113 -8.13 -5.00 3.46
C PHE A 113 -8.65 -5.58 2.14
N LEU A 114 -7.99 -5.24 1.04
CA LEU A 114 -8.26 -5.76 -0.29
C LEU A 114 -7.18 -6.78 -0.62
N LEU A 115 -7.55 -8.05 -0.65
CA LEU A 115 -6.70 -9.13 -1.12
C LEU A 115 -7.04 -9.41 -2.58
N TYR A 116 -6.16 -9.06 -3.51
CA TYR A 116 -6.38 -9.26 -4.93
C TYR A 116 -5.32 -10.18 -5.51
N GLY A 117 -5.73 -11.20 -6.25
CA GLY A 117 -4.78 -11.98 -6.99
C GLY A 117 -5.35 -12.86 -8.09
N THR A 118 -4.50 -13.14 -9.08
CA THR A 118 -4.82 -14.05 -10.20
C THR A 118 -4.28 -15.47 -9.98
N GLU A 119 -3.60 -15.71 -8.86
CA GLU A 119 -3.01 -17.00 -8.48
C GLU A 119 -3.74 -17.49 -7.23
N PRO A 120 -4.02 -18.80 -7.12
CA PRO A 120 -4.64 -19.34 -5.92
C PRO A 120 -3.77 -19.12 -4.68
N ILE A 121 -4.38 -18.65 -3.60
CA ILE A 121 -3.76 -18.58 -2.28
C ILE A 121 -4.12 -19.86 -1.54
N SER A 122 -3.14 -20.52 -0.92
CA SER A 122 -3.40 -21.74 -0.16
C SER A 122 -4.31 -21.48 1.04
N SER A 123 -5.09 -22.49 1.43
CA SER A 123 -5.97 -22.40 2.60
C SER A 123 -5.21 -22.06 3.89
N GLU A 124 -3.98 -22.53 4.06
CA GLU A 124 -3.12 -22.20 5.22
C GLU A 124 -2.72 -20.72 5.22
N ALA A 125 -2.35 -20.18 4.05
CA ALA A 125 -1.98 -18.78 3.92
C ALA A 125 -3.19 -17.85 4.11
N LEU A 126 -4.37 -18.22 3.61
CA LEU A 126 -5.62 -17.50 3.86
C LEU A 126 -5.95 -17.47 5.35
N LYS A 127 -5.90 -18.64 6.01
CA LYS A 127 -6.14 -18.72 7.45
C LYS A 127 -5.14 -17.86 8.24
N TYR A 128 -3.86 -17.88 7.86
CA TYR A 128 -2.87 -17.02 8.49
C TYR A 128 -3.21 -15.53 8.33
N ILE A 129 -3.66 -15.09 7.16
CA ILE A 129 -4.11 -13.70 6.95
C ILE A 129 -5.28 -13.37 7.87
N GLU A 130 -6.30 -14.24 7.91
CA GLU A 130 -7.49 -14.05 8.76
C GLU A 130 -7.15 -13.97 10.24
N ASP A 131 -6.20 -14.80 10.71
CA ASP A 131 -5.76 -14.85 12.10
C ASP A 131 -4.90 -13.62 12.50
N ASN A 132 -4.26 -12.95 11.53
CA ASN A 132 -3.27 -11.90 11.80
C ASN A 132 -3.67 -10.48 11.34
N VAL A 133 -4.74 -10.33 10.54
CA VAL A 133 -5.20 -9.03 10.04
C VAL A 133 -6.62 -8.75 10.51
N VAL A 134 -6.75 -7.76 11.40
CA VAL A 134 -8.05 -7.27 11.86
C VAL A 134 -8.55 -6.20 10.89
N VAL A 135 -9.73 -6.42 10.33
CA VAL A 135 -10.38 -5.51 9.35
C VAL A 135 -11.65 -4.93 9.96
N GLU A 136 -11.75 -3.60 10.02
CA GLU A 136 -12.92 -2.91 10.58
C GLU A 136 -14.14 -2.98 9.64
N GLU A 137 -13.93 -2.79 8.33
CA GLU A 137 -14.97 -2.86 7.29
C GLU A 137 -14.68 -4.05 6.36
N ARG A 138 -15.36 -5.18 6.60
CA ARG A 138 -15.22 -6.37 5.75
C ARG A 138 -15.98 -6.20 4.44
N TYR A 139 -15.26 -6.00 3.36
CA TYR A 139 -15.78 -6.18 2.00
C TYR A 139 -15.32 -7.56 1.49
N ASN A 140 -16.26 -8.44 1.17
CA ASN A 140 -15.97 -9.76 0.60
C ASN A 140 -15.45 -9.61 -0.84
N CYS A 141 -14.19 -9.24 -1.01
CA CYS A 141 -13.51 -9.34 -2.29
C CYS A 141 -12.90 -10.75 -2.37
N MET A 142 -13.70 -11.72 -2.77
CA MET A 142 -13.29 -13.13 -2.82
C MET A 142 -12.34 -13.39 -3.99
N ILE A 143 -11.16 -13.94 -3.71
CA ILE A 143 -10.34 -14.68 -4.66
C ILE A 143 -10.87 -16.14 -4.70
N PRO A 144 -10.84 -16.85 -5.84
CA PRO A 144 -11.06 -18.30 -5.85
C PRO A 144 -10.06 -19.01 -4.93
N VAL A 145 -10.59 -19.72 -3.93
CA VAL A 145 -9.84 -20.59 -3.01
C VAL A 145 -9.60 -21.94 -3.69
N ASN A 146 -8.40 -22.49 -3.55
CA ASN A 146 -8.08 -23.87 -3.95
C ASN A 146 -7.98 -24.79 -2.72
#